data_AF-B7R385-F1
#
_entry.id   AF-B7R385-F1
#
_cell.length_a   1.000
_cell.length_b   1.000
_cell.length_c   1.000
_cell.angle_alpha   90.00
_cell.angle_beta   90.00
_cell.angle_gamma   90.00
#
_symmetry.space_group_name_H-M   'P 1'
#
loop_
_entity.id
_entity.type
_entity.pdbx_description
1 polymer ?
#
loop_
_entity_poly.entity_id
_entity_poly.type
_entity_poly.pdbx_seq_one_letter_code
_entity_poly.pdbx_strand_id
1 'polypeptide(L)'
;MIALAFGLVFGLGTALALGKLKDRKSELAVFFLLPLLTYEMANGLYGGFGDYVYVPTPLGDFTASEFIGLQTFIAWLIMLAYIGLRGRNVFEIDEFPAISAFFWAITAFGLGLSASAWPALAIPGLAVYALLALFGGKDPLRAIKAVPCSGELKELSEKLGLECLSDETGYSAYKVKGTLLVGGLLREFPRWRELIECLAGVPEPGLRLDVFLHLLYLSAVPIGILLGRGITTALVLLILVLLSYYTALKLTVSLTRRALKDDCRALAKEYAEFFKEKKGKQRKLVVD
;
A
#
# COMPACT_ATOMS: atom_id res chain seq x y z
N MET A 1 -12.11 25.28 -5.54
CA MET A 1 -11.85 23.84 -5.32
C MET A 1 -12.45 23.02 -6.45
N ILE A 2 -12.35 23.49 -7.70
CA ILE A 2 -13.05 22.89 -8.84
C ILE A 2 -12.36 21.59 -9.26
N ALA A 3 -11.02 21.58 -9.30
CA ALA A 3 -10.25 20.39 -9.62
C ALA A 3 -10.45 19.27 -8.60
N LEU A 4 -10.49 19.59 -7.30
CA LEU A 4 -10.83 18.62 -6.26
C LEU A 4 -12.24 18.05 -6.45
N ALA A 5 -13.23 18.89 -6.75
CA ALA A 5 -14.59 18.43 -6.97
C ALA A 5 -14.69 17.47 -8.17
N PHE A 6 -14.06 17.82 -9.31
CA PHE A 6 -13.98 16.92 -10.45
C PHE A 6 -13.22 15.64 -10.12
N GLY A 7 -12.06 15.75 -9.46
CA GLY A 7 -11.26 14.61 -9.03
C GLY A 7 -12.08 13.64 -8.16
N LEU A 8 -12.89 14.16 -7.24
CA LEU A 8 -13.78 13.36 -6.40
C LEU A 8 -14.95 12.76 -7.18
N VAL A 9 -15.63 13.52 -8.02
CA VAL A 9 -16.78 13.03 -8.81
C VAL A 9 -16.33 11.91 -9.76
N PHE A 10 -15.25 12.13 -10.50
CA PHE A 10 -14.69 11.14 -11.40
C PHE A 10 -14.06 9.97 -10.63
N GLY A 11 -13.27 10.24 -9.59
CA GLY A 11 -12.59 9.23 -8.78
C GLY A 11 -13.56 8.33 -8.02
N LEU A 12 -14.52 8.89 -7.28
CA LEU A 12 -15.56 8.11 -6.59
C LEU A 12 -16.49 7.42 -7.58
N GLY A 13 -16.92 8.11 -8.64
CA GLY A 13 -17.84 7.57 -9.63
C GLY A 13 -17.26 6.33 -10.32
N THR A 14 -16.02 6.42 -10.79
CA THR A 14 -15.32 5.30 -11.43
C THR A 14 -14.99 4.18 -10.44
N ALA A 15 -14.50 4.52 -9.23
CA ALA A 15 -14.22 3.54 -8.19
C ALA A 15 -15.46 2.73 -7.80
N LEU A 16 -16.59 3.40 -7.53
CA LEU A 16 -17.84 2.72 -7.16
C LEU A 16 -18.43 1.91 -8.32
N ALA A 17 -18.33 2.40 -9.56
CA ALA A 17 -18.75 1.66 -10.73
C ALA A 17 -17.95 0.36 -10.89
N LEU A 18 -16.61 0.45 -10.82
CA LEU A 18 -15.73 -0.73 -10.88
C LEU A 18 -15.91 -1.66 -9.68
N GLY A 19 -16.18 -1.10 -8.49
CA GLY A 19 -16.52 -1.86 -7.29
C GLY A 19 -17.76 -2.72 -7.44
N LYS A 20 -18.78 -2.20 -8.13
CA LYS A 20 -20.01 -2.95 -8.45
C LYS A 20 -19.81 -3.96 -9.59
N LEU A 21 -19.00 -3.63 -10.59
CA LEU A 21 -18.80 -4.46 -11.78
C LEU A 21 -17.85 -5.62 -11.55
N LYS A 22 -16.82 -5.43 -10.72
CA LYS A 22 -15.76 -6.41 -10.51
C LYS A 22 -15.67 -6.81 -9.04
N ASP A 23 -15.06 -5.97 -8.21
CA ASP A 23 -14.88 -6.22 -6.78
C ASP A 23 -14.39 -4.98 -6.03
N ARG A 24 -14.43 -5.05 -4.70
CA ARG A 24 -13.96 -3.96 -3.83
C ARG A 24 -12.46 -3.70 -3.95
N LYS A 25 -11.65 -4.67 -4.39
CA LYS A 25 -10.22 -4.46 -4.66
C LYS A 25 -10.04 -3.47 -5.82
N SER A 26 -10.81 -3.64 -6.90
CA SER A 26 -10.79 -2.74 -8.06
C SER A 26 -11.27 -1.33 -7.71
N GLU A 27 -12.27 -1.20 -6.82
CA GLU A 27 -12.70 0.10 -6.26
C GLU A 27 -11.54 0.82 -5.57
N LEU A 28 -10.84 0.14 -4.66
CA LEU A 28 -9.72 0.74 -3.92
C LEU A 28 -8.55 1.08 -4.84
N ALA A 29 -8.23 0.21 -5.80
CA ALA A 29 -7.15 0.42 -6.78
C ALA A 29 -7.32 1.74 -7.55
N VAL A 30 -8.55 2.05 -7.99
CA VAL A 30 -8.84 3.33 -8.66
C VAL A 30 -8.80 4.49 -7.68
N PHE A 31 -9.30 4.28 -6.45
CA PHE A 31 -9.33 5.35 -5.46
C PHE A 31 -7.93 5.81 -5.03
N PHE A 32 -6.94 4.92 -5.06
CA PHE A 32 -5.53 5.26 -4.85
C PHE A 32 -4.99 6.30 -5.83
N LEU A 33 -5.60 6.45 -7.01
CA LEU A 33 -5.19 7.43 -8.04
C LEU A 33 -5.84 8.81 -7.86
N LEU A 34 -6.71 8.99 -6.87
CA LEU A 34 -7.41 10.26 -6.62
C LEU A 34 -6.47 11.48 -6.51
N PRO A 35 -5.31 11.41 -5.82
CA PRO A 35 -4.39 12.55 -5.76
C PRO A 35 -3.80 12.91 -7.13
N LEU A 36 -3.48 11.91 -7.96
CA LEU A 36 -2.97 12.11 -9.32
C LEU A 36 -4.04 12.76 -10.21
N LEU A 37 -5.26 12.21 -10.21
CA LEU A 37 -6.36 12.77 -11.00
C LEU A 37 -6.64 14.22 -10.63
N THR A 38 -6.65 14.52 -9.33
CA THR A 38 -6.86 15.88 -8.83
C THR A 38 -5.71 16.80 -9.22
N TYR A 39 -4.46 16.33 -9.13
CA TYR A 39 -3.28 17.08 -9.53
C TYR A 39 -3.30 17.43 -11.02
N GLU A 40 -3.56 16.46 -11.90
CA GLU A 40 -3.62 16.69 -13.34
C GLU A 40 -4.76 17.65 -13.73
N MET A 41 -5.95 17.48 -13.13
CA MET A 41 -7.06 18.42 -13.34
C MET A 41 -6.72 19.83 -12.85
N ALA A 42 -6.08 19.95 -11.68
CA ALA A 42 -5.68 21.23 -11.13
C ALA A 42 -4.60 21.90 -11.98
N ASN A 43 -3.64 21.13 -12.48
CA ASN A 43 -2.61 21.63 -13.39
C ASN A 43 -3.20 22.04 -14.75
N GLY A 44 -4.18 21.30 -15.29
CA GLY A 44 -4.89 21.68 -16.51
C GLY A 44 -5.72 22.95 -16.35
N LEU A 45 -6.38 23.13 -15.20
CA LEU A 45 -7.20 24.31 -14.94
C LEU A 45 -6.38 25.55 -14.55
N TYR A 46 -5.37 25.38 -13.70
CA TYR A 46 -4.67 26.49 -13.05
C TYR A 46 -3.20 26.65 -13.50
N GLY A 47 -2.64 25.65 -14.17
CA GLY A 47 -1.21 25.61 -14.52
C GLY A 47 -0.76 26.77 -15.40
N GLY A 48 -1.61 27.19 -16.34
CA GLY A 48 -1.31 28.25 -17.31
C GLY A 48 -1.36 29.68 -16.76
N PHE A 49 -1.89 29.90 -15.55
CA PHE A 49 -2.03 31.26 -15.00
C PHE A 49 -0.74 31.84 -14.40
N GLY A 50 0.31 31.02 -14.24
CA GLY A 50 1.52 31.43 -13.50
C GLY A 50 1.24 31.71 -12.02
N ASP A 51 2.25 32.12 -11.27
CA ASP A 51 2.15 32.38 -9.83
C ASP A 51 1.87 33.86 -9.49
N TYR A 52 1.45 34.64 -10.50
CA TYR A 52 1.07 36.05 -10.36
C TYR A 52 -0.43 36.22 -10.14
N VAL A 53 -1.21 35.15 -10.33
CA VAL A 53 -2.66 35.13 -10.13
C VAL A 53 -2.97 34.49 -8.78
N TYR A 54 -3.66 35.24 -7.94
CA TYR A 54 -4.17 34.77 -6.67
C TYR A 54 -5.60 34.27 -6.82
N VAL A 55 -5.86 33.10 -6.26
CA VAL A 55 -7.19 32.50 -6.16
C VAL A 55 -7.73 32.78 -4.75
N PRO A 56 -8.69 33.71 -4.61
CA PRO A 56 -9.28 33.99 -3.32
C PRO A 56 -10.18 32.84 -2.88
N THR A 57 -10.01 32.40 -1.64
CA THR A 57 -10.85 31.39 -1.01
C THR A 57 -11.21 31.81 0.41
N PRO A 58 -12.26 31.20 1.02
CA PRO A 58 -12.56 31.44 2.43
C PRO A 58 -11.41 31.11 3.40
N LEU A 59 -10.40 30.36 2.95
CA LEU A 59 -9.21 29.97 3.72
C LEU A 59 -8.04 30.93 3.54
N GLY A 60 -8.15 31.90 2.64
CA GLY A 60 -7.09 32.84 2.26
C GLY A 60 -6.88 32.91 0.74
N ASP A 61 -5.94 33.77 0.36
CA ASP A 61 -5.51 33.95 -1.02
C ASP A 61 -4.31 33.04 -1.31
N PHE A 62 -4.41 32.25 -2.37
CA PHE A 62 -3.37 31.30 -2.76
C PHE A 62 -2.91 31.59 -4.18
N THR A 63 -1.61 31.50 -4.43
CA THR A 63 -1.10 31.43 -5.81
C THR A 63 -1.63 30.18 -6.51
N ALA A 64 -1.57 30.16 -7.85
CA ALA A 64 -2.00 28.99 -8.62
C ALA A 64 -1.29 27.69 -8.16
N SER A 65 0.03 27.74 -7.91
CA SER A 65 0.80 26.59 -7.41
C SER A 65 0.34 26.14 -6.02
N GLU A 66 0.17 27.08 -5.09
CA GLU A 66 -0.29 26.77 -3.74
C GLU A 66 -1.68 26.13 -3.75
N PHE A 67 -2.56 26.62 -4.63
CA PHE A 67 -3.91 26.11 -4.76
C PHE A 67 -3.99 24.71 -5.40
N ILE A 68 -3.08 24.40 -6.33
CA ILE A 68 -2.90 23.04 -6.87
C ILE A 68 -2.44 22.12 -5.74
N GLY A 69 -1.39 22.50 -5.01
CA GLY A 69 -0.84 21.72 -3.90
C GLY A 69 -1.88 21.42 -2.83
N LEU A 70 -2.65 22.44 -2.43
CA LEU A 70 -3.72 22.32 -1.43
C LEU A 70 -4.82 21.35 -1.86
N GLN A 71 -5.29 21.43 -3.11
CA GLN A 71 -6.32 20.52 -3.64
C GLN A 71 -5.81 19.07 -3.70
N THR A 72 -4.58 18.86 -4.15
CA THR A 72 -3.95 17.52 -4.19
C THR A 72 -3.74 16.95 -2.79
N PHE A 73 -3.35 17.78 -1.81
CA PHE A 73 -3.18 17.35 -0.42
C PHE A 73 -4.50 16.94 0.22
N ILE A 74 -5.57 17.71 -0.01
CA ILE A 74 -6.91 17.35 0.47
C ILE A 74 -7.39 16.06 -0.21
N ALA A 75 -7.16 15.89 -1.51
CA ALA A 75 -7.45 14.65 -2.22
C ALA A 75 -6.70 13.45 -1.63
N TRP A 76 -5.44 13.63 -1.23
CA TRP A 76 -4.65 12.61 -0.52
C TRP A 76 -5.21 12.27 0.86
N LEU A 77 -5.63 13.26 1.65
CA LEU A 77 -6.31 12.99 2.93
C LEU A 77 -7.62 12.22 2.74
N ILE A 78 -8.41 12.57 1.72
CA ILE A 78 -9.65 11.87 1.38
C ILE A 78 -9.36 10.43 0.93
N MET A 79 -8.32 10.23 0.12
CA MET A 79 -7.83 8.90 -0.26
C MET A 79 -7.55 8.04 0.98
N LEU A 80 -6.75 8.56 1.92
CA LEU A 80 -6.42 7.85 3.16
C LEU A 80 -7.66 7.51 3.99
N ALA A 81 -8.57 8.48 4.17
CA ALA A 81 -9.79 8.28 4.93
C ALA A 81 -10.70 7.21 4.29
N TYR A 82 -10.91 7.29 2.97
CA TYR A 82 -11.73 6.34 2.24
C TYR A 82 -11.18 4.91 2.33
N ILE A 83 -9.86 4.75 2.19
CA ILE A 83 -9.20 3.45 2.25
C ILE A 83 -9.27 2.88 3.66
N GLY A 84 -9.13 3.71 4.71
CA GLY A 84 -9.33 3.27 6.09
C GLY A 84 -10.76 2.79 6.41
N LEU A 85 -11.77 3.34 5.71
CA LEU A 85 -13.18 2.98 5.88
C LEU A 85 -13.60 1.78 5.01
N ARG A 86 -13.25 1.80 3.72
CA ARG A 86 -13.69 0.83 2.71
C ARG A 86 -12.73 -0.35 2.53
N GLY A 87 -11.48 -0.19 2.94
CA GLY A 87 -10.42 -1.21 2.82
C GLY A 87 -10.53 -2.37 3.80
N ARG A 88 -11.46 -2.33 4.76
CA ARG A 88 -11.59 -3.37 5.80
C ARG A 88 -12.07 -4.71 5.23
N ASN A 89 -11.39 -5.80 5.60
CA ASN A 89 -11.71 -7.18 5.21
C ASN A 89 -11.83 -7.39 3.68
N VAL A 90 -10.93 -6.77 2.90
CA VAL A 90 -11.01 -6.80 1.43
C VAL A 90 -9.97 -7.73 0.81
N PHE A 91 -8.75 -7.73 1.35
CA PHE A 91 -7.61 -8.44 0.76
C PHE A 91 -7.43 -9.81 1.39
N GLU A 92 -6.94 -10.75 0.61
CA GLU A 92 -6.53 -12.07 1.11
C GLU A 92 -5.12 -11.98 1.71
N ILE A 93 -4.75 -12.95 2.55
CA ILE A 93 -3.42 -12.99 3.17
C ILE A 93 -2.33 -13.02 2.08
N ASP A 94 -2.57 -13.72 0.98
CA ASP A 94 -1.70 -13.80 -0.20
C ASP A 94 -1.33 -12.44 -0.81
N GLU A 95 -2.20 -11.45 -0.66
CA GLU A 95 -2.05 -10.12 -1.26
C GLU A 95 -1.41 -9.13 -0.28
N PHE A 96 -1.30 -9.48 1.00
CA PHE A 96 -0.85 -8.58 2.06
C PHE A 96 0.50 -7.90 1.78
N PRO A 97 1.58 -8.62 1.39
CA PRO A 97 2.87 -7.97 1.16
C PRO A 97 2.81 -6.94 0.03
N ALA A 98 2.06 -7.26 -1.03
CA ALA A 98 1.89 -6.39 -2.19
C ALA A 98 1.09 -5.14 -1.83
N ILE A 99 -0.09 -5.30 -1.21
CA ILE A 99 -0.92 -4.13 -0.85
C ILE A 99 -0.23 -3.25 0.19
N SER A 100 0.51 -3.82 1.14
CA SER A 100 1.24 -3.06 2.15
C SER A 100 2.35 -2.20 1.52
N ALA A 101 3.19 -2.79 0.66
CA ALA A 101 4.24 -2.05 -0.03
C ALA A 101 3.67 -0.97 -0.96
N PHE A 102 2.59 -1.31 -1.69
CA PHE A 102 1.93 -0.37 -2.59
C PHE A 102 1.31 0.80 -1.84
N PHE A 103 0.64 0.55 -0.72
CA PHE A 103 0.03 1.58 0.13
C PHE A 103 1.04 2.63 0.58
N TRP A 104 2.22 2.21 1.03
CA TRP A 104 3.26 3.14 1.46
C TRP A 104 3.86 3.94 0.30
N ALA A 105 4.10 3.29 -0.84
CA ALA A 105 4.62 3.94 -2.04
C ALA A 105 3.63 4.98 -2.59
N ILE A 106 2.35 4.63 -2.74
CA ILE A 106 1.33 5.53 -3.27
C ILE A 106 0.99 6.67 -2.31
N THR A 107 1.05 6.42 -0.99
CA THR A 107 0.88 7.46 0.03
C THR A 107 2.01 8.49 -0.06
N ALA A 108 3.27 8.05 -0.20
CA ALA A 108 4.40 8.95 -0.36
C ALA A 108 4.35 9.73 -1.69
N PHE A 109 3.80 9.12 -2.74
CA PHE A 109 3.56 9.78 -4.01
C PHE A 109 2.51 10.88 -3.96
N GLY A 110 1.36 10.63 -3.33
CA GLY A 110 0.35 11.68 -3.16
C GLY A 110 0.89 12.87 -2.37
N LEU A 111 1.70 12.60 -1.35
CA LEU A 111 2.43 13.64 -0.62
C LEU A 111 3.44 14.38 -1.53
N GLY A 112 4.26 13.65 -2.28
CA GLY A 112 5.23 14.21 -3.23
C GLY A 112 4.58 15.10 -4.29
N LEU A 113 3.43 14.72 -4.84
CA LEU A 113 2.66 15.54 -5.78
C LEU A 113 2.13 16.83 -5.12
N SER A 114 1.64 16.75 -3.89
CA SER A 114 1.19 17.97 -3.19
C SER A 114 2.35 18.91 -2.90
N ALA A 115 3.49 18.36 -2.47
CA ALA A 115 4.68 19.11 -2.10
C ALA A 115 5.41 19.70 -3.31
N SER A 116 5.28 19.09 -4.49
CA SER A 116 5.86 19.63 -5.73
C SER A 116 5.22 20.94 -6.16
N ALA A 117 3.93 21.14 -5.86
CA ALA A 117 3.22 22.38 -6.11
C ALA A 117 3.30 23.35 -4.92
N TRP A 118 3.26 22.84 -3.69
CA TRP A 118 3.42 23.66 -2.48
C TRP A 118 4.30 22.98 -1.43
N PRO A 119 5.61 23.30 -1.39
CA PRO A 119 6.56 22.61 -0.51
C PRO A 119 6.22 22.68 0.98
N ALA A 120 5.51 23.72 1.43
CA ALA A 120 5.09 23.85 2.82
C ALA A 120 4.20 22.69 3.30
N LEU A 121 3.47 22.03 2.39
CA LEU A 121 2.62 20.88 2.70
C LEU A 121 3.42 19.60 3.02
N ALA A 122 4.72 19.57 2.73
CA ALA A 122 5.58 18.46 3.12
C ALA A 122 5.59 18.25 4.64
N ILE A 123 5.61 19.33 5.43
CA ILE A 123 5.64 19.26 6.90
C ILE A 123 4.39 18.57 7.47
N PRO A 124 3.16 19.08 7.25
CA PRO A 124 1.96 18.43 7.77
C PRO A 124 1.75 17.04 7.14
N GLY A 125 2.12 16.83 5.88
CA GLY A 125 2.01 15.52 5.24
C GLY A 125 2.95 14.47 5.81
N LEU A 126 4.21 14.83 6.10
CA LEU A 126 5.15 13.95 6.78
C LEU A 126 4.69 13.63 8.22
N ALA A 127 4.07 14.60 8.91
CA ALA A 127 3.48 14.34 10.21
C ALA A 127 2.35 13.29 10.12
N VAL A 128 1.43 13.42 9.15
CA VAL A 128 0.38 12.42 8.92
C VAL A 128 0.98 11.06 8.52
N TYR A 129 1.98 11.03 7.65
CA TYR A 129 2.67 9.79 7.27
C TYR A 129 3.33 9.11 8.49
N ALA A 130 4.00 9.87 9.35
CA ALA A 130 4.62 9.37 10.56
C ALA A 130 3.57 8.83 11.55
N LEU A 131 2.44 9.51 11.71
CA LEU A 131 1.31 9.01 12.51
C LEU A 131 0.77 7.69 11.93
N LEU A 132 0.64 7.57 10.61
CA LEU A 132 0.26 6.31 9.97
C LEU A 132 1.31 5.21 10.21
N ALA A 133 2.60 5.51 10.15
CA ALA A 133 3.65 4.50 10.38
C ALA A 133 3.67 4.02 11.84
N LEU A 134 3.50 4.94 12.80
CA LEU A 134 3.49 4.66 14.23
C LEU A 134 2.24 3.90 14.67
N PHE A 135 1.05 4.37 14.29
CA PHE A 135 -0.22 3.81 14.75
C PHE A 135 -0.78 2.76 13.79
N GLY A 136 -0.55 2.94 12.50
CA GLY A 136 -0.83 1.95 11.47
C GLY A 136 0.13 0.77 11.49
N GLY A 137 0.98 0.61 12.51
CA GLY A 137 1.70 -0.65 12.70
C GLY A 137 0.79 -1.83 13.08
N LYS A 138 -0.39 -1.56 13.65
CA LYS A 138 -1.38 -2.57 14.08
C LYS A 138 -2.59 -2.70 13.13
N ASP A 139 -2.82 -1.71 12.28
CA ASP A 139 -4.01 -1.61 11.41
C ASP A 139 -3.93 -2.22 9.98
N PRO A 140 -2.79 -2.55 9.34
CA PRO A 140 -2.79 -3.10 7.99
C PRO A 140 -3.39 -4.51 7.95
N LEU A 141 -3.45 -5.19 9.10
CA LEU A 141 -4.18 -6.43 9.28
C LEU A 141 -5.70 -6.26 9.16
N ARG A 142 -6.25 -5.07 9.47
CA ARG A 142 -7.70 -4.79 9.28
C ARG A 142 -8.12 -4.81 7.82
N ALA A 143 -7.18 -4.59 6.90
CA ALA A 143 -7.47 -4.66 5.48
C ALA A 143 -7.60 -6.11 4.97
N ILE A 144 -7.04 -7.06 5.70
CA ILE A 144 -7.07 -8.48 5.38
C ILE A 144 -8.40 -9.07 5.86
N LYS A 145 -9.02 -9.91 5.04
CA LYS A 145 -10.19 -10.72 5.39
C LYS A 145 -9.76 -11.93 6.24
N ALA A 146 -9.20 -11.68 7.43
CA ALA A 146 -8.69 -12.73 8.31
C ALA A 146 -9.42 -12.74 9.66
N VAL A 147 -9.57 -13.94 10.22
CA VAL A 147 -10.16 -14.22 11.53
C VAL A 147 -9.13 -14.90 12.44
N PRO A 148 -9.26 -14.83 13.77
CA PRO A 148 -8.38 -15.57 14.67
C PRO A 148 -8.34 -17.07 14.33
N CYS A 149 -7.14 -17.64 14.34
CA CYS A 149 -6.94 -19.06 14.05
C CYS A 149 -7.67 -19.96 15.06
N SER A 150 -8.03 -21.16 14.62
CA SER A 150 -8.69 -22.18 15.45
C SER A 150 -8.06 -23.57 15.27
N GLY A 151 -8.30 -24.44 16.25
CA GLY A 151 -7.81 -25.83 16.28
C GLY A 151 -6.29 -25.92 16.36
N GLU A 152 -5.72 -26.91 15.67
CA GLU A 152 -4.28 -27.22 15.68
C GLU A 152 -3.38 -26.02 15.35
N LEU A 153 -3.84 -25.12 14.47
CA LEU A 153 -3.08 -23.95 14.03
C LEU A 153 -2.97 -22.89 15.13
N LYS A 154 -4.01 -22.79 15.97
CA LYS A 154 -3.99 -21.95 17.18
C LYS A 154 -3.01 -22.53 18.20
N GLU A 155 -3.09 -23.83 18.47
CA GLU A 155 -2.17 -24.49 19.41
C GLU A 155 -0.70 -24.37 18.97
N LEU A 156 -0.43 -24.50 17.67
CA LEU A 156 0.91 -24.34 17.10
C LEU A 156 1.43 -22.91 17.26
N SER A 157 0.61 -21.90 16.94
CA SER A 157 1.01 -20.49 17.06
C SER A 157 1.23 -20.05 18.51
N GLU A 158 0.36 -20.50 19.44
CA GLU A 158 0.52 -20.23 20.88
C GLU A 158 1.81 -20.85 21.42
N LYS A 159 2.16 -22.08 21.03
CA LYS A 159 3.45 -22.72 21.38
C LYS A 159 4.65 -21.93 20.87
N LEU A 160 4.50 -21.25 19.74
CA LEU A 160 5.53 -20.40 19.13
C LEU A 160 5.53 -18.97 19.69
N GLY A 161 4.61 -18.65 20.63
CA GLY A 161 4.48 -17.33 21.23
C GLY A 161 3.99 -16.25 20.27
N LEU A 162 3.22 -16.62 19.25
CA LEU A 162 2.71 -15.73 18.22
C LEU A 162 1.19 -15.65 18.26
N GLU A 163 0.65 -14.46 18.00
CA GLU A 163 -0.76 -14.32 17.64
C GLU A 163 -0.99 -14.94 16.26
N CYS A 164 -2.23 -15.33 15.93
CA CYS A 164 -2.51 -15.98 14.66
C CYS A 164 -3.81 -15.50 14.02
N LEU A 165 -3.73 -15.14 12.74
CA LEU A 165 -4.87 -14.82 11.89
C LEU A 165 -4.87 -15.71 10.65
N SER A 166 -6.05 -16.19 10.26
CA SER A 166 -6.26 -17.03 9.10
C SER A 166 -7.38 -16.50 8.22
N ASP A 167 -7.25 -16.66 6.91
CA ASP A 167 -8.35 -16.49 5.96
C ASP A 167 -8.88 -17.87 5.51
N GLU A 168 -9.87 -17.89 4.62
CA GLU A 168 -10.45 -19.13 4.07
C GLU A 168 -9.76 -19.61 2.79
N THR A 169 -9.17 -18.70 2.00
CA THR A 169 -8.82 -18.93 0.60
C THR A 169 -7.34 -18.79 0.28
N GLY A 170 -6.54 -18.17 1.15
CA GLY A 170 -5.13 -17.95 0.93
C GLY A 170 -4.32 -19.25 1.01
N TYR A 171 -3.20 -19.30 0.31
CA TYR A 171 -2.24 -20.39 0.41
C TYR A 171 -0.96 -19.99 1.14
N SER A 172 -0.77 -18.71 1.45
CA SER A 172 0.50 -18.15 1.96
C SER A 172 0.58 -18.07 3.48
N ALA A 173 1.81 -18.04 4.00
CA ALA A 173 2.05 -17.74 5.40
C ALA A 173 3.13 -16.66 5.56
N TYR A 174 2.91 -15.74 6.49
CA TYR A 174 3.82 -14.65 6.81
C TYR A 174 3.89 -14.43 8.31
N LYS A 175 5.05 -13.96 8.78
CA LYS A 175 5.24 -13.47 10.14
C LYS A 175 5.40 -11.95 10.11
N VAL A 176 4.57 -11.24 10.87
CA VAL A 176 4.55 -9.78 10.91
C VAL A 176 4.24 -9.31 12.33
N LYS A 177 5.19 -8.62 12.97
CA LYS A 177 5.02 -7.94 14.27
C LYS A 177 4.42 -8.84 15.37
N GLY A 178 4.93 -10.06 15.50
CA GLY A 178 4.46 -11.04 16.49
C GLY A 178 3.17 -11.77 16.11
N THR A 179 2.61 -11.50 14.92
CA THR A 179 1.44 -12.19 14.38
C THR A 179 1.83 -13.08 13.21
N LEU A 180 1.36 -14.32 13.22
CA LEU A 180 1.41 -15.24 12.10
C LEU A 180 0.13 -15.11 11.27
N LEU A 181 0.30 -14.75 10.00
CA LEU A 181 -0.78 -14.74 9.02
C LEU A 181 -0.70 -16.04 8.24
N VAL A 182 -1.78 -16.82 8.20
CA VAL A 182 -1.81 -18.13 7.53
C VAL A 182 -3.03 -18.26 6.64
N GLY A 183 -2.82 -18.49 5.36
CA GLY A 183 -3.90 -18.74 4.42
C GLY A 183 -4.62 -20.05 4.72
N GLY A 184 -5.95 -20.07 4.64
CA GLY A 184 -6.76 -21.24 5.01
C GLY A 184 -6.43 -22.50 4.20
N LEU A 185 -6.12 -22.33 2.91
CA LEU A 185 -5.78 -23.41 1.99
C LEU A 185 -4.30 -23.83 2.08
N LEU A 186 -3.48 -23.16 2.88
CA LEU A 186 -2.10 -23.61 3.15
C LEU A 186 -2.08 -25.04 3.71
N ARG A 187 -3.13 -25.45 4.42
CA ARG A 187 -3.25 -26.79 5.02
C ARG A 187 -3.29 -27.92 3.98
N GLU A 188 -3.56 -27.61 2.71
CA GLU A 188 -3.44 -28.57 1.62
C GLU A 188 -1.98 -28.96 1.33
N PHE A 189 -1.01 -28.15 1.77
CA PHE A 189 0.41 -28.48 1.66
C PHE A 189 0.78 -29.54 2.72
N PRO A 190 1.29 -30.73 2.35
CA PRO A 190 1.49 -31.84 3.29
C PRO A 190 2.37 -31.50 4.51
N ARG A 191 3.35 -30.63 4.32
CA ARG A 191 4.33 -30.22 5.34
C ARG A 191 4.07 -28.80 5.88
N TRP A 192 2.81 -28.37 5.93
CA TRP A 192 2.44 -27.01 6.37
C TRP A 192 2.89 -26.68 7.80
N ARG A 193 2.90 -27.66 8.71
CA ARG A 193 3.35 -27.46 10.11
C ARG A 193 4.82 -27.09 10.16
N GLU A 194 5.66 -27.88 9.50
CA GLU A 194 7.10 -27.63 9.39
C GLU A 194 7.37 -26.27 8.72
N LEU A 195 6.54 -25.88 7.74
CA LEU A 195 6.68 -24.59 7.08
C LEU A 195 6.38 -23.43 8.04
N ILE A 196 5.32 -23.54 8.84
CA ILE A 196 4.98 -22.53 9.85
C ILE A 196 6.07 -22.42 10.91
N GLU A 197 6.59 -23.53 11.41
CA GLU A 197 7.69 -23.54 12.37
C GLU A 197 8.94 -22.87 11.79
N CYS A 198 9.28 -23.20 10.54
CA CYS A 198 10.36 -22.55 9.80
C CYS A 198 10.17 -21.03 9.69
N LEU A 199 8.97 -20.57 9.34
CA LEU A 199 8.65 -19.14 9.20
C LEU A 199 8.63 -18.42 10.54
N ALA A 200 8.14 -19.07 11.60
CA ALA A 200 8.15 -18.53 12.95
C ALA A 200 9.58 -18.28 13.46
N GLY A 201 10.52 -19.16 13.08
CA GLY A 201 11.94 -19.02 13.37
C GLY A 201 12.67 -17.92 12.60
N VAL A 202 12.05 -17.33 11.57
CA VAL A 202 12.66 -16.21 10.84
C VAL A 202 12.65 -14.95 11.72
N PRO A 203 13.80 -14.29 11.92
CA PRO A 203 13.86 -13.03 12.65
C PRO A 203 13.06 -11.96 11.90
N GLU A 204 12.31 -11.14 12.63
CA GLU A 204 11.59 -10.03 12.02
C GLU A 204 12.56 -9.01 11.41
N PRO A 205 12.13 -8.31 10.34
CA PRO A 205 12.91 -7.22 9.79
C PRO A 205 13.22 -6.19 10.89
N GLY A 206 14.50 -5.96 11.17
CA GLY A 206 14.92 -5.02 12.20
C GLY A 206 14.58 -3.57 11.85
N LEU A 207 14.52 -2.70 12.86
CA LEU A 207 14.17 -1.27 12.73
C LEU A 207 14.92 -0.56 11.60
N ARG A 208 16.19 -0.88 11.38
CA ARG A 208 17.00 -0.25 10.31
C ARG A 208 16.43 -0.49 8.92
N LEU A 209 15.92 -1.71 8.66
CA LEU A 209 15.34 -2.06 7.38
C LEU A 209 13.99 -1.37 7.19
N ASP A 210 13.17 -1.35 8.23
CA ASP A 210 11.87 -0.67 8.22
C ASP A 210 12.03 0.83 7.92
N VAL A 211 12.96 1.49 8.62
CA VAL A 211 13.34 2.89 8.36
C VAL A 211 13.85 3.09 6.94
N PHE A 212 14.71 2.19 6.44
CA PHE A 212 15.22 2.27 5.06
C PHE A 212 14.08 2.17 4.03
N LEU A 213 13.12 1.27 4.22
CA LEU A 213 11.97 1.14 3.32
C LEU A 213 11.10 2.40 3.34
N HIS A 214 10.83 2.96 4.52
CA HIS A 214 10.10 4.23 4.62
C HIS A 214 10.83 5.40 3.96
N LEU A 215 12.15 5.49 4.12
CA LEU A 215 12.97 6.50 3.42
C LEU A 215 12.94 6.31 1.90
N LEU A 216 12.96 5.06 1.43
CA LEU A 216 12.84 4.73 0.01
C LEU A 216 11.50 5.25 -0.55
N TYR A 217 10.38 4.99 0.12
CA TYR A 217 9.08 5.51 -0.31
C TYR A 217 9.03 7.04 -0.25
N LEU A 218 9.48 7.63 0.87
CA LEU A 218 9.46 9.08 1.10
C LEU A 218 10.41 9.86 0.20
N SER A 219 11.31 9.22 -0.54
CA SER A 219 12.13 9.88 -1.57
C SER A 219 11.30 10.62 -2.62
N ALA A 220 10.02 10.23 -2.81
CA ALA A 220 9.07 10.95 -3.65
C ALA A 220 8.84 12.41 -3.22
N VAL A 221 8.96 12.72 -1.92
CA VAL A 221 8.74 14.06 -1.39
C VAL A 221 9.84 15.05 -1.81
N PRO A 222 11.13 14.83 -1.48
CA PRO A 222 12.19 15.73 -1.91
C PRO A 222 12.32 15.78 -3.44
N ILE A 223 12.12 14.67 -4.15
CA ILE A 223 12.13 14.66 -5.62
C ILE A 223 10.99 15.52 -6.17
N GLY A 224 9.79 15.40 -5.63
CA GLY A 224 8.64 16.24 -6.01
C GLY A 224 8.95 17.73 -5.83
N ILE A 225 9.48 18.11 -4.66
CA ILE A 225 9.86 19.50 -4.37
C ILE A 225 10.90 20.02 -5.37
N LEU A 226 11.95 19.23 -5.67
CA LEU A 226 13.02 19.63 -6.58
C LEU A 226 12.55 19.82 -8.02
N LEU A 227 11.62 18.97 -8.49
CA LEU A 227 11.08 19.03 -9.85
C LEU A 227 10.02 20.13 -10.01
N GLY A 228 9.39 20.55 -8.92
CA GLY A 228 8.31 21.53 -8.95
C GLY A 228 7.02 20.97 -9.58
N ARG A 229 6.05 21.84 -9.85
CA ARG A 229 4.79 21.45 -10.49
C ARG A 229 4.97 21.14 -11.98
N GLY A 230 4.13 20.26 -12.51
CA GLY A 230 4.13 19.85 -13.91
C GLY A 230 3.83 18.36 -14.12
N ILE A 231 3.53 18.02 -15.38
CA ILE A 231 3.25 16.66 -15.84
C ILE A 231 4.50 15.78 -15.76
N THR A 232 5.68 16.36 -16.06
CA THR A 232 6.97 15.68 -15.95
C THR A 232 7.21 15.19 -14.51
N THR A 233 6.87 16.02 -13.52
CA THR A 233 6.95 15.63 -12.10
C THR A 233 6.03 14.48 -11.79
N ALA A 234 4.76 14.52 -12.22
CA ALA A 234 3.82 13.42 -11.99
C ALA A 234 4.32 12.10 -12.59
N LEU A 235 4.86 12.15 -13.82
CA LEU A 235 5.42 10.98 -14.49
C LEU A 235 6.65 10.41 -13.74
N VAL A 236 7.59 11.27 -13.36
CA VAL A 236 8.80 10.84 -12.61
C VAL A 236 8.42 10.25 -11.26
N LEU A 237 7.49 10.87 -10.53
CA LEU A 237 7.02 10.35 -9.25
C LEU A 237 6.26 9.03 -9.42
N LEU A 238 5.51 8.85 -10.51
CA LEU A 238 4.82 7.58 -10.80
C LEU A 238 5.81 6.45 -11.10
N ILE A 239 6.87 6.74 -11.85
CA ILE A 239 7.99 5.79 -12.07
C ILE A 239 8.61 5.43 -10.71
N LEU A 240 8.84 6.41 -9.84
CA LEU A 240 9.41 6.20 -8.52
C LEU A 240 8.50 5.36 -7.60
N VAL A 241 7.17 5.50 -7.68
CA VAL A 241 6.22 4.60 -7.00
C VAL A 241 6.45 3.16 -7.42
N LEU A 242 6.48 2.90 -8.72
CA LEU A 242 6.66 1.54 -9.23
C LEU A 242 8.02 0.98 -8.81
N LEU A 243 9.09 1.76 -8.96
CA LEU A 243 10.43 1.35 -8.57
C LEU A 243 10.53 1.07 -7.08
N SER A 244 10.03 1.96 -6.22
CA SER A 244 10.05 1.77 -4.77
C SER A 244 9.21 0.57 -4.34
N TYR A 245 8.01 0.40 -4.91
CA TYR A 245 7.14 -0.76 -4.70
C TYR A 245 7.84 -2.09 -5.04
N TYR A 246 8.36 -2.24 -6.26
CA TYR A 246 9.03 -3.47 -6.70
C TYR A 246 10.33 -3.71 -5.95
N THR A 247 11.09 -2.65 -5.66
CA THR A 247 12.35 -2.75 -4.90
C THR A 247 12.08 -3.22 -3.48
N ALA A 248 11.10 -2.63 -2.81
CA ALA A 248 10.72 -3.03 -1.45
C ALA A 248 10.27 -4.49 -1.40
N LEU A 249 9.38 -4.92 -2.30
CA LEU A 249 8.95 -6.32 -2.39
C LEU A 249 10.13 -7.27 -2.61
N LYS A 250 10.98 -6.98 -3.60
CA LYS A 250 12.14 -7.83 -3.93
C LYS A 250 13.13 -7.90 -2.77
N LEU A 251 13.36 -6.78 -2.08
CA LEU A 251 14.30 -6.68 -0.98
C LEU A 251 13.79 -7.44 0.24
N THR A 252 12.52 -7.28 0.61
CA THR A 252 11.88 -8.04 1.70
C THR A 252 11.95 -9.55 1.41
N VAL A 253 11.56 -9.99 0.21
CA VAL A 253 11.62 -11.43 -0.17
C VAL A 253 13.06 -11.95 -0.14
N SER A 254 14.02 -11.19 -0.66
CA SER A 254 15.43 -11.60 -0.70
C SER A 254 16.01 -11.77 0.71
N LEU A 255 15.71 -10.85 1.61
CA LEU A 255 16.18 -10.90 2.99
C LEU A 255 15.56 -12.05 3.77
N THR A 256 14.25 -12.29 3.63
CA THR A 256 13.60 -13.46 4.23
C THR A 256 14.24 -14.76 3.74
N ARG A 257 14.52 -14.89 2.43
CA ARG A 257 15.18 -16.08 1.88
C ARG A 257 16.60 -16.31 2.41
N ARG A 258 17.35 -15.24 2.68
CA ARG A 258 18.69 -15.32 3.26
C ARG A 258 18.66 -15.69 4.75
N ALA A 259 17.62 -15.27 5.46
CA ALA A 259 17.44 -15.58 6.88
C ALA A 259 16.97 -17.02 7.16
N LEU A 260 16.42 -17.71 6.15
CA LEU A 260 16.05 -19.13 6.26
C LEU A 260 17.28 -20.04 6.34
N LYS A 261 17.29 -20.95 7.33
CA LYS A 261 18.21 -22.08 7.44
C LYS A 261 18.07 -23.02 6.24
N ASP A 262 19.08 -23.84 5.95
CA ASP A 262 19.12 -24.66 4.74
C ASP A 262 17.96 -25.67 4.63
N ASP A 263 17.57 -26.33 5.73
CA ASP A 263 16.42 -27.24 5.76
C ASP A 263 15.11 -26.51 5.46
N CYS A 264 14.91 -25.34 6.06
CA CYS A 264 13.76 -24.48 5.79
C CYS A 264 13.78 -23.89 4.38
N ARG A 265 14.96 -23.72 3.77
CA ARG A 265 15.10 -23.24 2.39
C ARG A 265 14.66 -24.31 1.39
N ALA A 266 14.96 -25.59 1.64
CA ALA A 266 14.45 -26.69 0.83
C ALA A 266 12.92 -26.77 0.93
N LEU A 267 12.37 -26.69 2.14
CA LEU A 267 10.92 -26.69 2.37
C LEU A 267 10.23 -25.47 1.72
N ALA A 268 10.84 -24.29 1.78
CA ALA A 268 10.31 -23.10 1.13
C ALA A 268 10.32 -23.21 -0.41
N LYS A 269 11.26 -23.96 -1.01
CA LYS A 269 11.25 -24.25 -2.44
C LYS A 269 10.12 -25.21 -2.82
N GLU A 270 9.97 -26.30 -2.07
CA GLU A 270 8.88 -27.27 -2.23
C GLU A 270 7.52 -26.56 -2.14
N TYR A 271 7.35 -25.72 -1.12
CA TYR A 271 6.16 -24.91 -0.95
C TYR A 271 5.96 -23.90 -2.10
N ALA A 272 7.03 -23.28 -2.62
CA ALA A 272 6.90 -22.34 -3.74
C ALA A 272 6.42 -23.03 -5.04
N GLU A 273 6.85 -24.26 -5.28
CA GLU A 273 6.37 -25.08 -6.40
C GLU A 273 4.89 -25.46 -6.22
N PHE A 274 4.52 -25.94 -5.02
CA PHE A 274 3.14 -26.21 -4.65
C PHE A 274 2.24 -24.98 -4.83
N PHE A 275 2.66 -23.83 -4.31
CA PHE A 275 1.93 -22.57 -4.42
C PHE A 275 1.72 -22.17 -5.88
N LYS A 276 2.77 -22.29 -6.71
CA LYS A 276 2.69 -21.98 -8.14
C LYS A 276 1.72 -22.90 -8.87
N GLU A 277 1.73 -24.20 -8.56
CA GLU A 277 0.83 -25.18 -9.17
C GLU A 277 -0.64 -24.92 -8.77
N LYS A 278 -0.92 -24.73 -7.48
CA LYS A 278 -2.27 -24.52 -6.97
C LYS A 278 -2.85 -23.18 -7.41
N LYS A 279 -2.09 -22.09 -7.31
CA LYS A 279 -2.52 -20.77 -7.78
C LYS A 279 -2.67 -20.71 -9.29
N GLY A 280 -1.84 -21.47 -10.04
CA GLY A 280 -1.99 -21.64 -11.49
C GLY A 280 -3.27 -22.39 -11.88
N LYS A 281 -3.64 -23.43 -11.12
CA LYS A 281 -4.89 -24.20 -11.30
C LYS A 281 -6.14 -23.46 -10.84
N GLN A 282 -6.03 -22.55 -9.87
CA GLN A 282 -7.12 -21.69 -9.39
C GLN A 282 -7.44 -20.47 -10.28
N ARG A 283 -6.87 -20.36 -11.50
CA ARG A 283 -7.38 -19.44 -12.52
C ARG A 283 -8.80 -19.86 -12.98
N LYS A 284 -9.80 -19.70 -12.11
CA LYS A 284 -11.17 -19.41 -12.53
C LYS A 284 -11.10 -18.05 -13.23
N LEU A 285 -11.08 -18.09 -14.56
CA LEU A 285 -11.24 -16.99 -15.51
C LEU A 285 -10.97 -15.57 -14.96
N VAL A 286 -9.75 -15.09 -15.20
CA VAL A 286 -9.53 -13.66 -15.38
C VAL A 286 -8.82 -13.52 -16.73
N VAL A 287 -9.49 -12.81 -17.62
CA VAL A 287 -9.11 -12.50 -19.01
C VAL A 287 -7.68 -11.95 -19.06
N ASP A 288 -6.93 -12.41 -20.08
CA ASP A 288 -5.61 -11.91 -20.49
C ASP A 288 -5.52 -10.37 -20.55
#